data_AF-M5FGM5-F1
#
_entry.id   AF-M5FGM5-F1
#
_cell.length_a   1.000
_cell.length_b   1.000
_cell.length_c   1.000
_cell.angle_alpha   90.00
_cell.angle_beta   90.00
_cell.angle_gamma   90.00
#
_symmetry.space_group_name_H-M   'P 1'
#
loop_
_entity.id
_entity.type
_entity.pdbx_description
1 polymer ?
#
loop_
_entity_poly.entity_id
_entity_poly.type
_entity_poly.pdbx_seq_one_letter_code
_entity_poly.pdbx_strand_id
1 'polypeptide(L)' 'MPLLHKTRDCCVYEPSELELLGRVFNRLKKDGQSPEQREILASRILANYSAGITDEEELVSASRLPLGR' A
#
# COMPACT_ATOMS: atom_id res chain seq x y z
N MET A 1 -33.49 6.43 14.48
CA MET A 1 -32.65 5.27 14.07
C MET A 1 -31.19 5.69 14.22
N PRO A 2 -30.38 5.01 15.05
CA PRO A 2 -29.02 5.46 15.34
C PRO A 2 -28.04 4.96 14.27
N LEU A 3 -27.39 5.89 13.58
CA LEU A 3 -26.35 5.64 12.56
C LEU A 3 -24.98 5.29 13.19
N LEU A 4 -24.95 4.65 14.36
CA LEU A 4 -23.71 4.43 15.13
C LEU A 4 -23.26 2.97 15.19
N HIS A 5 -23.90 2.05 14.45
CA HIS A 5 -23.53 0.63 14.45
C HIS A 5 -22.84 0.15 13.17
N LYS A 6 -22.62 1.00 12.16
CA LYS A 6 -22.16 0.55 10.83
C LYS A 6 -21.02 1.37 10.22
N THR A 7 -20.07 1.83 11.05
CA THR A 7 -18.84 2.48 10.58
C THR A 7 -17.59 1.99 11.31
N ARG A 8 -17.62 0.80 11.92
CA ARG A 8 -16.38 0.05 12.23
C ARG A 8 -15.89 -0.79 11.05
N ASP A 9 -16.73 -0.94 10.03
CA ASP A 9 -16.49 -1.78 8.84
C ASP A 9 -15.94 -0.97 7.64
N CYS A 10 -15.67 0.33 7.83
CA CYS A 10 -15.22 1.23 6.74
C CYS A 10 -13.71 1.45 6.72
N CYS A 11 -12.93 0.75 7.55
CA CYS A 11 -11.49 0.63 7.33
C CYS A 11 -11.31 -0.50 6.33
N VAL A 12 -11.05 -0.15 5.07
CA VAL A 12 -10.74 -1.12 4.01
C VAL A 12 -9.46 -1.90 4.33
N TYR A 13 -8.64 -1.38 5.26
CA TYR A 13 -7.40 -1.98 5.73
C TYR A 13 -7.35 -2.02 7.25
N GLU A 14 -6.97 -3.17 7.79
CA GLU A 14 -6.62 -3.35 9.19
C GLU A 14 -5.31 -2.61 9.54
N PRO A 15 -5.09 -2.24 10.82
CA PRO A 15 -3.87 -1.58 11.26
C PRO A 15 -2.59 -2.32 10.83
N SER A 16 -2.58 -3.64 10.92
CA SER A 16 -1.45 -4.49 10.52
C SER A 16 -1.15 -4.39 9.02
N GLU A 17 -2.17 -4.21 8.18
CA GLU A 17 -2.00 -4.04 6.73
C GLU A 17 -1.37 -2.68 6.44
N LEU A 18 -1.81 -1.62 7.14
CA LEU A 18 -1.22 -0.30 7.02
C LEU A 18 0.24 -0.27 7.49
N GLU A 19 0.58 -1.02 8.55
CA GLU A 19 1.96 -1.17 9.00
C GLU A 19 2.83 -1.84 7.93
N LEU A 20 2.36 -2.93 7.32
CA LEU A 20 3.04 -3.62 6.23
C LEU A 20 3.27 -2.67 5.04
N LEU A 21 2.20 -2.03 4.55
CA LEU A 21 2.26 -1.12 3.41
C LEU A 21 3.21 0.06 3.68
N GLY A 22 3.19 0.60 4.90
CA GLY A 22 4.09 1.65 5.35
C GLY A 22 5.56 1.23 5.35
N ARG A 23 5.87 0.02 5.84
CA ARG A 23 7.24 -0.54 5.82
C ARG A 23 7.75 -0.73 4.40
N VAL A 24 6.94 -1.33 3.52
CA VAL A 24 7.28 -1.54 2.11
C VAL A 24 7.53 -0.21 1.40
N PHE A 25 6.63 0.77 1.59
CA PHE A 25 6.80 2.10 1.03
C PHE A 25 8.09 2.77 1.53
N ASN A 26 8.38 2.67 2.83
CA ASN A 26 9.59 3.24 3.42
C ASN A 26 10.87 2.56 2.92
N ARG A 27 10.84 1.27 2.59
CA ARG A 27 11.98 0.52 2.04
C ARG A 27 12.23 0.85 0.56
N LEU A 28 11.18 1.22 -0.19
CA LEU A 28 11.26 1.50 -1.62
C LEU A 28 11.39 2.98 -1.98
N LYS A 29 10.92 3.90 -1.11
CA LYS A 29 11.08 5.34 -1.33
C LYS A 29 12.56 5.69 -1.40
N LYS A 30 12.90 6.65 -2.25
CA LYS A 30 14.25 7.21 -2.32
C LYS A 30 14.23 8.65 -1.81
N ASP A 31 15.33 9.06 -1.18
CA ASP A 31 15.52 10.46 -0.81
C ASP A 31 15.53 11.34 -2.08
N GLY A 32 14.97 12.53 -2.00
CA GLY A 32 14.82 13.44 -3.15
C GLY A 32 13.73 13.10 -4.17
N GLN A 33 12.90 12.07 -3.98
CA GLN A 33 11.75 11.82 -4.86
C GLN A 33 10.70 12.95 -4.78
N SER A 34 10.23 13.38 -5.95
CA SER A 34 9.07 14.27 -6.09
C SER A 34 7.80 13.62 -5.51
N PRO A 35 6.81 14.43 -5.08
CA PRO A 35 5.53 13.91 -4.58
C PRO A 35 4.85 12.96 -5.57
N GLU A 36 4.82 13.32 -6.86
CA GLU A 36 4.24 12.47 -7.92
C GLU A 36 4.92 11.09 -8.01
N GLN A 37 6.25 11.03 -7.88
CA GLN A 37 6.98 9.77 -7.90
C GLN A 37 6.66 8.89 -6.69
N ARG A 38 6.41 9.52 -5.53
CA ARG A 38 5.96 8.82 -4.31
C ARG A 38 4.53 8.31 -4.48
N GLU A 39 3.65 9.07 -5.10
CA GLU A 39 2.26 8.65 -5.37
C GLU A 39 2.21 7.46 -6.35
N ILE A 40 3.05 7.48 -7.40
CA ILE A 40 3.19 6.35 -8.34
C ILE A 40 3.69 5.10 -7.61
N LEU A 41 4.67 5.25 -6.71
CA LEU A 41 5.18 4.14 -5.89
C LEU A 41 4.09 3.59 -4.96
N ALA A 42 3.37 4.46 -4.25
CA ALA A 42 2.29 4.06 -3.35
C ALA A 42 1.18 3.32 -4.11
N SER A 43 0.75 3.85 -5.25
CA SER A 43 -0.26 3.23 -6.12
C SER A 43 0.14 1.82 -6.55
N ARG A 44 1.42 1.62 -6.86
CA ARG A 44 1.96 0.31 -7.24
C ARG A 44 1.93 -0.70 -6.10
N ILE A 45 2.35 -0.28 -4.91
CA ILE A 45 2.32 -1.12 -3.72
C ILE A 45 0.88 -1.55 -3.42
N LEU A 46 -0.07 -0.60 -3.48
CA LEU A 46 -1.49 -0.87 -3.26
C LEU A 46 -2.07 -1.82 -4.31
N ALA A 47 -1.72 -1.67 -5.59
CA ALA A 47 -2.17 -2.55 -6.65
C ALA A 47 -1.66 -3.99 -6.47
N ASN A 48 -0.36 -4.16 -6.16
CA ASN A 48 0.24 -5.47 -5.91
C ASN A 48 -0.35 -6.15 -4.65
N TYR A 49 -0.59 -5.36 -3.59
CA TYR A 49 -1.26 -5.86 -2.39
C TYR A 49 -2.69 -6.32 -2.69
N SER A 50 -3.43 -5.51 -3.45
CA SER A 50 -4.81 -5.84 -3.88
C SER A 50 -4.86 -7.04 -4.82
N ALA A 51 -3.76 -7.37 -5.50
CA ALA A 51 -3.62 -8.60 -6.28
C ALA A 51 -3.34 -9.85 -5.41
N GLY A 52 -3.33 -9.71 -4.07
CA GLY A 52 -3.15 -10.78 -3.10
C GLY A 52 -1.71 -10.95 -2.60
N ILE A 53 -0.78 -10.07 -2.97
CA ILE A 53 0.62 -10.13 -2.50
C ILE A 53 0.70 -9.52 -1.10
N THR A 54 0.66 -10.37 -0.09
CA THR A 54 0.64 -9.98 1.33
C THR A 54 1.98 -10.19 2.05
N ASP A 55 2.91 -10.93 1.45
CA ASP A 55 4.27 -11.07 1.97
C ASP A 55 5.10 -9.80 1.72
N GLU A 56 5.83 -9.35 2.73
CA GLU A 56 6.57 -8.08 2.67
C GLU A 56 7.66 -8.10 1.60
N GLU A 57 8.43 -9.19 1.47
CA GLU A 57 9.57 -9.27 0.56
C GLU A 57 9.11 -9.44 -0.89
N GLU A 58 8.04 -10.22 -1.08
CA GLU A 58 7.37 -10.35 -2.38
C GLU A 58 6.77 -9.01 -2.82
N LEU A 59 6.12 -8.28 -1.90
CA LEU A 59 5.50 -7.00 -2.21
C LEU A 59 6.55 -5.93 -2.54
N VAL A 60 7.70 -5.94 -1.85
CA VAL A 60 8.86 -5.12 -2.18
C VAL A 60 9.37 -5.45 -3.59
N SER A 61 9.53 -6.72 -3.90
CA SER A 61 10.07 -7.19 -5.18
C SER A 61 9.15 -6.86 -6.34
N ALA A 62 7.85 -7.15 -6.20
CA ALA A 62 6.82 -6.84 -7.19
C ALA A 62 6.68 -5.32 -7.42
N SER A 63 6.89 -4.50 -6.39
CA SER A 63 6.73 -3.05 -6.47
C SER A 63 7.98 -2.30 -6.96
N ARG A 64 9.09 -3.00 -7.22
CA ARG A 64 10.29 -2.36 -7.83
C ARG A 64 10.10 -2.02 -9.30
N LEU A 65 9.29 -2.80 -10.03
CA LEU A 65 9.07 -2.65 -11.47
C LEU A 65 7.77 -1.88 -11.75
N PRO A 66 7.70 -1.05 -12.81
CA PRO A 66 6.46 -0.43 -13.23
C PRO A 66 5.35 -1.46 -13.50
N LEU A 67 4.11 -1.12 -13.12
CA LEU A 67 2.93 -1.90 -13.48
C LEU A 67 2.75 -1.79 -14.99
N GLY A 68 2.88 -2.92 -15.69
CA GLY A 68 2.78 -2.97 -17.14
C GLY A 68 4.12 -2.73 -17.85
N ARG A 69 4.52 -3.75 -18.62
CA ARG A 69 5.23 -3.54 -19.88
C ARG A 69 4.21 -3.61 -20.99
#